data_AF-A0A1C5XY11-F1
#
_entry.id   AF-A0A1C5XY11-F1
#
_cell.length_a   1.000
_cell.length_b   1.000
_cell.length_c   1.000
_cell.angle_alpha   90.00
_cell.angle_beta   90.00
_cell.angle_gamma   90.00
#
_symmetry.space_group_name_H-M   'P 1'
#
loop_
_entity.id
_entity.type
_entity.pdbx_description
1 polymer ?
#
loop_
_entity_poly.entity_id
_entity_poly.type
_entity_poly.pdbx_seq_one_letter_code
_entity_poly.pdbx_strand_id
1 'polypeptide(L)'
;MNNNYALNRFFSKNNFKELLNNNTSKIYSYLVKDILNNAESRPNSLVITDIYKFMNKNHRNEYYYKNTLLNKLLLGRHSLNTTTALTELPIGKSKADFVLINGKGVVYEIKTELDTFNRLESQINDYYKAFNHVCVITCESNKDKIKHFLNNSNVGICILNKNNKISTIREPIECNDFLNHETIFKILRKKEYEDIILKYYNELPNTTQFKYYDECFNLFKQIDIDIMYGEILKILKKRANVESKYFKSVPYELKFLVYFSQYKNKDYLKLNTFLNNNFEG
;
A
#
# COMPACT_ATOMS: atom_id res chain seq x y z
N MET A 1 -23.04 16.04 6.05
CA MET A 1 -21.76 15.66 5.40
C MET A 1 -22.11 15.00 4.07
N ASN A 2 -21.22 14.87 3.08
CA ASN A 2 -21.53 14.07 1.87
C ASN A 2 -21.04 12.64 2.10
N ASN A 3 -21.83 11.62 1.75
CA ASN A 3 -21.45 10.21 1.87
C ASN A 3 -20.11 9.87 1.24
N ASN A 4 -19.83 10.34 0.02
CA ASN A 4 -18.56 10.03 -0.64
C ASN A 4 -17.37 10.63 0.11
N TYR A 5 -17.54 11.83 0.66
CA TYR A 5 -16.52 12.47 1.49
C TYR A 5 -16.31 11.72 2.82
N ALA A 6 -17.39 11.26 3.44
CA ALA A 6 -17.34 10.48 4.66
C ALA A 6 -16.67 9.12 4.45
N LEU A 7 -17.04 8.39 3.38
CA LEU A 7 -16.43 7.11 2.99
C LEU A 7 -14.94 7.24 2.67
N ASN A 8 -14.52 8.35 2.05
CA ASN A 8 -13.10 8.65 1.79
C ASN A 8 -12.27 8.83 3.07
N ARG A 9 -12.90 9.14 4.20
CA ARG A 9 -12.21 9.41 5.47
C ARG A 9 -12.42 8.35 6.53
N PHE A 10 -13.45 7.52 6.40
CA PHE A 10 -13.80 6.51 7.39
C PHE A 10 -12.65 5.56 7.67
N PHE A 11 -12.04 5.03 6.61
CA PHE A 11 -10.87 4.14 6.71
C PHE A 11 -9.53 4.89 6.72
N SER A 12 -9.48 6.11 7.24
CA SER A 12 -8.23 6.82 7.47
C SER A 12 -7.61 6.45 8.82
N LYS A 13 -6.27 6.55 8.94
CA LYS A 13 -5.57 6.29 10.21
C LYS A 13 -6.08 7.14 11.37
N ASN A 14 -6.39 8.41 11.11
CA ASN A 14 -6.86 9.34 12.14
C ASN A 14 -8.25 8.97 12.63
N ASN A 15 -9.20 8.73 11.71
CA ASN A 15 -10.55 8.31 12.08
C ASN A 15 -10.54 6.96 12.80
N PHE A 16 -9.70 6.02 12.35
CA PHE A 16 -9.59 4.72 12.99
C PHE A 16 -9.01 4.80 14.41
N LYS A 17 -8.03 5.70 14.63
CA LYS A 17 -7.52 5.97 15.98
C LYS A 17 -8.58 6.58 16.89
N GLU A 18 -9.40 7.51 16.38
CA GLU A 18 -10.52 8.09 17.11
C GLU A 18 -11.54 7.02 17.50
N LEU A 19 -11.94 6.17 16.53
CA LEU A 19 -12.84 5.03 16.75
C LEU A 19 -12.37 4.12 17.88
N LEU A 20 -11.09 3.73 17.87
CA LEU A 20 -10.56 2.81 18.89
C LEU A 20 -10.37 3.45 20.27
N ASN A 21 -10.21 4.77 20.35
CA ASN A 21 -10.05 5.47 21.63
C ASN A 21 -11.39 5.83 22.27
N ASN A 22 -12.37 6.20 21.45
CA ASN A 22 -13.63 6.77 21.92
C ASN A 22 -14.83 5.83 21.69
N ASN A 23 -14.62 4.65 21.12
CA ASN A 23 -15.66 3.74 20.59
C ASN A 23 -16.60 4.35 19.54
N THR A 24 -16.35 5.59 19.11
CA THR A 24 -17.13 6.29 18.10
C THR A 24 -16.30 7.38 17.42
N SER A 25 -16.81 7.93 16.33
CA SER A 25 -16.29 9.13 15.66
C SER A 25 -17.42 9.81 14.92
N LYS A 26 -17.30 11.12 14.66
CA LYS A 26 -18.32 11.86 13.90
C LYS A 26 -18.59 11.24 12.52
N ILE A 27 -17.57 10.70 11.88
CA ILE A 27 -17.69 10.07 10.56
C ILE A 27 -18.43 8.74 10.66
N TYR A 28 -18.13 7.96 11.69
CA TYR A 28 -18.79 6.68 11.92
C TYR A 28 -20.27 6.85 12.21
N SER A 29 -20.64 7.66 13.20
CA SER A 29 -22.05 7.92 13.52
C SER A 29 -22.82 8.50 12.34
N TYR A 30 -22.19 9.38 11.55
CA TYR A 30 -22.81 9.91 10.33
C TYR A 30 -23.10 8.80 9.30
N LEU A 31 -22.08 7.99 8.95
CA LEU A 31 -22.23 6.92 7.95
C LEU A 31 -23.24 5.87 8.39
N VAL A 32 -23.22 5.51 9.68
CA VAL A 32 -24.17 4.53 10.21
C VAL A 32 -25.60 5.06 10.08
N LYS A 33 -25.88 6.30 10.50
CA LYS A 33 -27.23 6.90 10.41
C LYS A 33 -27.70 7.10 8.97
N ASP A 34 -26.79 7.45 8.06
CA ASP A 34 -27.13 7.79 6.67
C ASP A 34 -27.27 6.54 5.78
N ILE A 35 -26.44 5.51 6.01
CA ILE A 35 -26.33 4.34 5.13
C ILE A 35 -27.00 3.10 5.70
N LEU A 36 -27.05 2.94 7.03
CA LEU A 36 -27.49 1.72 7.70
C LEU A 36 -28.75 1.96 8.53
N ASN A 37 -29.86 1.35 8.12
CA ASN A 37 -31.05 1.28 8.95
C ASN A 37 -30.84 0.29 10.11
N ASN A 38 -31.23 0.65 11.33
CA ASN A 38 -31.22 -0.22 12.52
C ASN A 38 -29.86 -0.84 12.87
N ALA A 39 -28.81 -0.02 12.91
CA ALA A 39 -27.47 -0.47 13.32
C ALA A 39 -27.25 -0.52 14.84
N GLU A 40 -28.18 0.04 15.63
CA GLU A 40 -28.11 0.04 17.09
C GLU A 40 -28.00 -1.38 17.64
N SER A 41 -27.20 -1.56 18.69
CA SER A 41 -26.97 -2.85 19.34
C SER A 41 -26.33 -3.93 18.47
N ARG A 42 -25.83 -3.59 17.27
CA ARG A 42 -25.03 -4.51 16.44
C ARG A 42 -23.54 -4.37 16.77
N PRO A 43 -22.77 -5.47 16.78
CA PRO A 43 -21.32 -5.40 16.93
C PRO A 43 -20.68 -4.52 15.86
N ASN A 44 -19.71 -3.68 16.25
CA ASN A 44 -19.02 -2.76 15.33
C ASN A 44 -18.37 -3.50 14.15
N SER A 45 -17.94 -4.76 14.33
CA SER A 45 -17.45 -5.61 13.25
C SER A 45 -18.46 -5.79 12.10
N LEU A 46 -19.73 -6.02 12.42
CA LEU A 46 -20.79 -6.18 11.41
C LEU A 46 -21.15 -4.84 10.76
N VAL A 47 -21.17 -3.77 11.54
CA VAL A 47 -21.44 -2.42 11.03
C VAL A 47 -20.36 -1.99 10.02
N ILE A 48 -19.09 -2.19 10.34
CA ILE A 48 -17.96 -1.93 9.43
C ILE A 48 -18.05 -2.78 8.17
N THR A 49 -18.44 -4.05 8.31
CA THR A 49 -18.66 -4.96 7.17
C THR A 49 -19.72 -4.40 6.23
N ASP A 50 -20.83 -3.88 6.76
CA ASP A 50 -21.91 -3.35 5.95
C ASP A 50 -21.55 -2.02 5.29
N ILE A 51 -20.80 -1.13 5.97
CA ILE A 51 -20.22 0.07 5.36
C ILE A 51 -19.31 -0.31 4.18
N TYR A 52 -18.45 -1.32 4.34
CA TYR A 52 -17.54 -1.75 3.27
C TYR A 52 -18.28 -2.42 2.09
N LYS A 53 -19.35 -3.18 2.36
CA LYS A 53 -20.24 -3.70 1.30
C LYS A 53 -20.94 -2.57 0.54
N PHE A 54 -21.36 -1.52 1.25
CA PHE A 54 -21.92 -0.33 0.61
C PHE A 54 -20.89 0.35 -0.30
N MET A 55 -19.64 0.50 0.15
CA MET A 55 -18.56 1.02 -0.69
C MET A 55 -18.35 0.22 -1.97
N ASN A 56 -18.39 -1.12 -1.89
CA ASN A 56 -18.22 -1.98 -3.07
C ASN A 56 -19.25 -1.67 -4.18
N LYS A 57 -20.49 -1.39 -3.77
CA LYS A 57 -21.61 -1.18 -4.70
C LYS A 57 -21.69 0.26 -5.23
N ASN A 58 -21.27 1.23 -4.43
CA ASN A 58 -21.57 2.64 -4.69
C ASN A 58 -20.33 3.51 -4.93
N HIS A 59 -19.25 3.33 -4.16
CA HIS A 59 -18.07 4.20 -4.21
C HIS A 59 -16.81 3.48 -3.72
N ARG A 60 -16.06 2.90 -4.67
CA ARG A 60 -14.78 2.24 -4.41
C ARG A 60 -13.65 3.25 -4.49
N ASN A 61 -13.28 3.81 -3.35
CA ASN A 61 -12.16 4.75 -3.26
C ASN A 61 -10.80 4.04 -3.20
N GLU A 62 -9.73 4.83 -3.18
CA GLU A 62 -8.35 4.34 -3.14
C GLU A 62 -8.08 3.35 -1.99
N TYR A 63 -8.65 3.58 -0.79
CA TYR A 63 -8.55 2.64 0.33
C TYR A 63 -9.10 1.27 -0.05
N TYR A 64 -10.24 1.24 -0.74
CA TYR A 64 -10.88 0.00 -1.18
C TYR A 64 -9.96 -0.84 -2.07
N TYR A 65 -9.31 -0.20 -3.04
CA TYR A 65 -8.34 -0.83 -3.93
C TYR A 65 -7.10 -1.30 -3.16
N LYS A 66 -6.52 -0.45 -2.31
CA LYS A 66 -5.36 -0.77 -1.47
C LYS A 66 -5.62 -1.96 -0.54
N ASN A 67 -6.77 -1.98 0.11
CA ASN A 67 -7.19 -3.07 0.97
C ASN A 67 -7.45 -4.36 0.19
N THR A 68 -8.04 -4.26 -1.00
CA THR A 68 -8.28 -5.43 -1.84
C THR A 68 -6.97 -6.00 -2.41
N LEU A 69 -6.04 -5.15 -2.86
CA LEU A 69 -4.70 -5.56 -3.28
C LEU A 69 -3.98 -6.32 -2.16
N LEU A 70 -3.94 -5.73 -0.95
CA LEU A 70 -3.31 -6.37 0.20
C LEU A 70 -3.94 -7.74 0.47
N ASN A 71 -5.26 -7.80 0.62
CA ASN A 71 -5.92 -9.07 0.94
C ASN A 71 -5.73 -10.14 -0.15
N LYS A 72 -5.84 -9.77 -1.44
CA LYS A 72 -5.82 -10.75 -2.54
C LYS A 72 -4.42 -11.15 -2.93
N LEU A 73 -3.47 -10.21 -2.97
CA LEU A 73 -2.11 -10.49 -3.41
C LEU A 73 -1.22 -10.94 -2.26
N LEU A 74 -1.29 -10.30 -1.09
CA LEU A 74 -0.46 -10.68 0.05
C LEU A 74 -1.01 -11.92 0.76
N LEU A 75 -2.30 -11.93 1.12
CA LEU A 75 -2.86 -12.99 1.96
C LEU A 75 -3.51 -14.14 1.18
N GLY A 76 -3.98 -13.87 -0.03
CA GLY A 76 -4.64 -14.87 -0.88
C GLY A 76 -3.68 -15.72 -1.71
N ARG A 77 -2.49 -15.20 -2.04
CA ARG A 77 -1.51 -15.86 -2.93
C ARG A 77 -0.18 -16.16 -2.26
N HIS A 78 0.16 -15.46 -1.18
CA HIS A 78 1.49 -15.52 -0.58
C HIS A 78 1.44 -15.64 0.95
N SER A 79 2.60 -15.88 1.54
CA SER A 79 2.77 -15.91 2.99
C SER A 79 3.29 -14.56 3.50
N LEU A 80 2.82 -14.13 4.66
CA LEU A 80 3.37 -12.98 5.39
C LEU A 80 4.85 -13.14 5.73
N ASN A 81 5.37 -14.38 5.73
CA ASN A 81 6.79 -14.64 5.99
C ASN A 81 7.66 -14.36 4.75
N THR A 82 7.09 -14.47 3.56
CA THR A 82 7.85 -14.38 2.30
C THR A 82 7.54 -13.13 1.50
N THR A 83 6.49 -12.39 1.87
CA THR A 83 6.02 -11.23 1.11
C THR A 83 5.81 -10.02 1.99
N THR A 84 6.24 -8.86 1.50
CA THR A 84 6.10 -7.57 2.17
C THR A 84 5.36 -6.60 1.26
N ALA A 85 4.31 -5.98 1.78
CA ALA A 85 3.70 -4.81 1.16
C ALA A 85 4.27 -3.51 1.74
N LEU A 86 4.48 -2.52 0.87
CA LEU A 86 4.72 -1.12 1.21
C LEU A 86 3.60 -0.27 0.59
N THR A 87 3.38 0.92 1.11
CA THR A 87 2.42 1.87 0.57
C THR A 87 2.99 3.27 0.67
N GLU A 88 2.49 4.19 -0.16
CA GLU A 88 2.83 5.60 -0.08
C GLU A 88 4.33 5.89 -0.23
N LEU A 89 5.04 5.09 -1.05
CA LEU A 89 6.49 5.16 -1.18
C LEU A 89 6.88 6.28 -2.16
N PRO A 90 7.62 7.32 -1.74
CA PRO A 90 8.04 8.39 -2.64
C PRO A 90 9.10 7.86 -3.62
N ILE A 91 8.90 8.08 -4.91
CA ILE A 91 9.83 7.68 -5.97
C ILE A 91 9.90 8.81 -6.99
N GLY A 92 11.08 9.43 -7.12
CA GLY A 92 11.24 10.61 -7.98
C GLY A 92 10.30 11.74 -7.55
N LYS A 93 9.44 12.19 -8.47
CA LYS A 93 8.41 13.23 -8.21
C LYS A 93 7.03 12.61 -7.92
N SER A 94 6.96 11.29 -7.91
CA SER A 94 5.75 10.51 -7.78
C SER A 94 5.72 9.74 -6.46
N LYS A 95 4.58 9.10 -6.18
CA LYS A 95 4.37 8.36 -4.95
C LYS A 95 3.66 7.05 -5.28
N ALA A 96 4.38 5.94 -5.17
CA ALA A 96 3.85 4.62 -5.44
C ALA A 96 2.78 4.27 -4.39
N ASP A 97 1.55 4.06 -4.86
CA ASP A 97 0.41 3.71 -4.03
C ASP A 97 0.64 2.44 -3.21
N PHE A 98 1.13 1.40 -3.87
CA PHE A 98 1.33 0.09 -3.29
C PHE A 98 2.51 -0.61 -3.94
N VAL A 99 3.37 -1.24 -3.15
CA VAL A 99 4.49 -2.04 -3.64
C VAL A 99 4.44 -3.40 -2.97
N LEU A 100 4.52 -4.47 -3.75
CA LEU A 100 4.57 -5.84 -3.25
C LEU A 100 5.95 -6.43 -3.52
N ILE A 101 6.61 -6.92 -2.48
CA ILE A 101 7.95 -7.52 -2.55
C ILE A 101 7.86 -9.00 -2.18
N ASN A 102 8.01 -9.88 -3.17
CA ASN A 102 8.11 -11.34 -3.01
C ASN A 102 8.99 -11.94 -4.10
N GLY A 103 10.29 -12.10 -3.84
CA GLY A 103 11.28 -12.46 -4.86
C GLY A 103 11.59 -11.31 -5.83
N LYS A 104 10.57 -10.56 -6.26
CA LYS A 104 10.64 -9.32 -7.03
C LYS A 104 9.80 -8.21 -6.38
N GLY A 105 10.10 -6.95 -6.69
CA GLY A 105 9.32 -5.79 -6.27
C GLY A 105 8.42 -5.30 -7.39
N VAL A 106 7.09 -5.38 -7.19
CA VAL A 106 6.10 -4.89 -8.15
C VAL A 106 5.40 -3.66 -7.59
N VAL A 107 5.48 -2.55 -8.31
CA VAL A 107 4.71 -1.32 -8.01
C VAL A 107 3.32 -1.45 -8.61
N TYR A 108 2.29 -1.15 -7.83
CA TYR A 108 0.90 -1.06 -8.27
C TYR A 108 0.43 0.39 -8.14
N GLU A 109 0.22 1.05 -9.27
CA GLU A 109 -0.47 2.34 -9.35
C GLU A 109 -1.98 2.12 -9.40
N ILE A 110 -2.73 2.81 -8.57
CA ILE A 110 -4.19 2.64 -8.47
C ILE A 110 -4.87 3.74 -9.27
N LYS A 111 -5.77 3.37 -10.17
CA LYS A 111 -6.68 4.29 -10.86
C LYS A 111 -8.12 3.86 -10.59
N THR A 112 -8.78 4.57 -9.70
CA THR A 112 -10.20 4.38 -9.38
C THR A 112 -11.09 4.82 -10.55
N GLU A 113 -12.39 4.61 -10.40
CA GLU A 113 -13.43 4.98 -11.35
C GLU A 113 -13.43 6.47 -11.71
N LEU A 114 -13.00 7.32 -10.78
CA LEU A 114 -13.03 8.78 -10.92
C LEU A 114 -11.69 9.36 -11.39
N ASP A 115 -10.64 8.54 -11.44
CA ASP A 115 -9.30 9.01 -11.79
C ASP A 115 -9.14 9.21 -13.30
N THR A 116 -8.35 10.23 -13.65
CA THR A 116 -7.85 10.43 -15.01
C THR A 116 -6.48 9.80 -15.18
N PHE A 117 -6.05 9.59 -16.43
CA PHE A 117 -4.71 9.04 -16.74
C PHE A 117 -3.66 10.12 -17.01
N ASN A 118 -3.99 11.40 -16.85
CA ASN A 118 -3.12 12.52 -17.24
C ASN A 118 -1.73 12.50 -16.59
N ARG A 119 -1.62 11.94 -15.36
CA ARG A 119 -0.34 11.84 -14.63
C ARG A 119 0.32 10.47 -14.77
N LEU A 120 -0.39 9.49 -15.33
CA LEU A 120 -0.01 8.09 -15.24
C LEU A 120 1.35 7.80 -15.90
N GLU A 121 1.61 8.39 -17.07
CA GLU A 121 2.89 8.23 -17.77
C GLU A 121 4.07 8.72 -16.92
N SER A 122 3.98 9.93 -16.37
CA SER A 122 5.03 10.48 -15.50
C SER A 122 5.27 9.64 -14.24
N GLN A 123 4.20 9.07 -13.68
CA GLN A 123 4.27 8.19 -12.52
C GLN A 123 4.98 6.87 -12.87
N ILE A 124 4.59 6.23 -13.97
CA ILE A 124 5.23 5.01 -14.47
C ILE A 124 6.73 5.23 -14.71
N ASN A 125 7.08 6.33 -15.38
CA ASN A 125 8.48 6.69 -15.66
C ASN A 125 9.28 6.91 -14.38
N ASP A 126 8.68 7.51 -13.34
CA ASP A 126 9.33 7.62 -12.03
C ASP A 126 9.47 6.26 -11.34
N TYR A 127 8.47 5.39 -11.40
CA TYR A 127 8.51 4.08 -10.73
C TYR A 127 9.58 3.16 -11.32
N TYR A 128 9.76 3.17 -12.64
CA TYR A 128 10.81 2.40 -13.30
C TYR A 128 12.23 2.82 -12.91
N LYS A 129 12.42 4.03 -12.34
CA LYS A 129 13.72 4.44 -11.78
C LYS A 129 14.12 3.73 -10.50
N ALA A 130 13.20 3.03 -9.85
CA ALA A 130 13.45 2.32 -8.60
C ALA A 130 12.96 0.88 -8.54
N PHE A 131 12.03 0.49 -9.41
CA PHE A 131 11.51 -0.87 -9.48
C PHE A 131 11.39 -1.32 -10.93
N ASN A 132 11.79 -2.56 -11.20
CA ASN A 132 11.80 -3.09 -12.56
C ASN A 132 10.46 -3.71 -13.01
N HIS A 133 9.45 -3.73 -12.13
CA HIS A 133 8.10 -4.16 -12.46
C HIS A 133 7.06 -3.12 -12.00
N VAL A 134 6.24 -2.65 -12.94
CA VAL A 134 5.16 -1.70 -12.69
C VAL A 134 3.86 -2.26 -13.23
N CYS A 135 2.78 -2.13 -12.47
CA CYS A 135 1.44 -2.53 -12.82
C CYS A 135 0.48 -1.37 -12.55
N VAL A 136 -0.55 -1.23 -13.37
CA VAL A 136 -1.71 -0.38 -13.07
C VAL A 136 -2.87 -1.28 -12.67
N ILE A 137 -3.57 -0.94 -11.60
CA ILE A 137 -4.85 -1.55 -11.25
C ILE A 137 -5.99 -0.55 -11.42
N THR A 138 -7.06 -0.98 -12.08
CA THR A 138 -8.25 -0.13 -12.29
C THR A 138 -9.54 -0.95 -12.33
N CYS A 139 -10.68 -0.28 -12.53
CA CYS A 139 -12.00 -0.89 -12.66
C CYS A 139 -12.27 -1.44 -14.07
N GLU A 140 -13.30 -2.28 -14.19
CA GLU A 140 -13.75 -2.84 -15.47
C GLU A 140 -14.11 -1.77 -16.51
N SER A 141 -14.73 -0.66 -16.10
CA SER A 141 -15.13 0.43 -17.02
C SER A 141 -13.94 1.16 -17.63
N ASN A 142 -12.75 1.07 -17.04
CA ASN A 142 -11.52 1.68 -17.52
C ASN A 142 -10.65 0.72 -18.33
N LYS A 143 -11.04 -0.56 -18.47
CA LYS A 143 -10.24 -1.63 -19.07
C LYS A 143 -9.74 -1.30 -20.48
N ASP A 144 -10.62 -0.87 -21.38
CA ASP A 144 -10.22 -0.62 -22.77
C ASP A 144 -9.40 0.66 -22.90
N LYS A 145 -9.75 1.69 -22.12
CA LYS A 145 -8.99 2.95 -22.04
C LYS A 145 -7.56 2.70 -21.58
N ILE A 146 -7.36 1.93 -20.51
CA ILE A 146 -6.01 1.66 -19.97
C ILE A 146 -5.19 0.76 -20.89
N LYS A 147 -5.83 -0.22 -21.56
CA LYS A 147 -5.17 -1.06 -22.58
C LYS A 147 -4.65 -0.23 -23.74
N HIS A 148 -5.47 0.70 -24.23
CA HIS A 148 -5.07 1.60 -25.31
C HIS A 148 -3.96 2.56 -24.86
N PHE A 149 -4.11 3.18 -23.69
CA PHE A 149 -3.13 4.11 -23.13
C PHE A 149 -1.75 3.46 -22.93
N LEU A 150 -1.73 2.21 -22.45
CA LEU A 150 -0.49 1.46 -22.19
C LEU A 150 -0.13 0.50 -23.33
N ASN A 151 -0.58 0.77 -24.54
CA ASN A 151 -0.24 -0.08 -25.68
C ASN A 151 1.28 -0.13 -25.87
N ASN A 152 1.82 -1.31 -26.17
CA ASN A 152 3.27 -1.55 -26.34
C ASN A 152 4.16 -1.20 -25.14
N SER A 153 3.62 -1.11 -23.91
CA SER A 153 4.43 -0.92 -22.70
C SER A 153 4.63 -2.23 -21.92
N ASN A 154 5.72 -2.29 -21.15
CA ASN A 154 6.05 -3.38 -20.22
C ASN A 154 5.17 -3.39 -18.95
N VAL A 155 4.22 -2.46 -18.84
CA VAL A 155 3.42 -2.23 -17.64
C VAL A 155 2.32 -3.28 -17.52
N GLY A 156 2.21 -3.94 -16.38
CA GLY A 156 1.12 -4.87 -16.09
C GLY A 156 -0.23 -4.16 -16.00
N ILE A 157 -1.32 -4.88 -16.29
CA ILE A 157 -2.68 -4.36 -16.16
C ILE A 157 -3.53 -5.33 -15.34
N CYS A 158 -3.99 -4.86 -14.19
CA CYS A 158 -4.90 -5.55 -13.29
C CYS A 158 -6.28 -4.89 -13.32
N ILE A 159 -7.35 -5.69 -13.34
CA ILE A 159 -8.73 -5.23 -13.29
C ILE A 159 -9.40 -5.75 -12.03
N LEU A 160 -9.91 -4.83 -11.21
CA LEU A 160 -10.77 -5.10 -10.06
C LEU A 160 -12.25 -5.10 -10.51
N ASN A 161 -12.84 -6.28 -10.55
CA ASN A 161 -14.25 -6.42 -10.94
C ASN A 161 -15.21 -6.12 -9.79
N LYS A 162 -16.51 -6.02 -10.11
CA LYS A 162 -17.59 -5.78 -9.13
C LYS A 162 -17.72 -6.86 -8.05
N ASN A 163 -17.18 -8.05 -8.31
CA ASN A 163 -17.18 -9.19 -7.39
C ASN A 163 -15.91 -9.25 -6.51
N ASN A 164 -15.15 -8.15 -6.41
CA ASN A 164 -13.90 -8.06 -5.64
C ASN A 164 -12.83 -9.09 -6.03
N LYS A 165 -12.78 -9.47 -7.30
CA LYS A 165 -11.69 -10.28 -7.85
C LYS A 165 -10.76 -9.37 -8.65
N ILE A 166 -9.47 -9.59 -8.45
CA ILE A 166 -8.42 -8.98 -9.26
C ILE A 166 -8.05 -9.98 -10.35
N SER A 167 -8.21 -9.55 -11.60
CA SER A 167 -7.78 -10.30 -12.78
C SER A 167 -6.59 -9.58 -13.42
N THR A 168 -5.48 -10.28 -13.62
CA THR A 168 -4.37 -9.75 -14.40
C THR A 168 -4.66 -10.05 -15.87
N ILE A 169 -4.85 -9.00 -16.66
CA ILE A 169 -5.11 -9.12 -18.11
C ILE A 169 -3.83 -8.92 -18.94
N ARG A 170 -2.78 -8.39 -18.33
CA ARG A 170 -1.41 -8.34 -18.85
C ARG A 170 -0.44 -8.39 -17.66
N GLU A 171 0.44 -9.37 -17.64
CA GLU A 171 1.47 -9.44 -16.59
C GLU A 171 2.53 -8.35 -16.82
N PRO A 172 3.08 -7.73 -15.74
CA PRO A 172 4.18 -6.79 -15.87
C PRO A 172 5.45 -7.52 -16.32
N ILE A 173 6.18 -6.92 -17.26
CA ILE A 173 7.44 -7.42 -17.79
C ILE A 173 8.59 -6.68 -17.08
N GLU A 174 9.65 -7.42 -16.75
CA GLU A 174 10.85 -6.86 -16.15
C GLU A 174 11.52 -5.84 -17.08
N CYS A 175 11.92 -4.70 -16.54
CA CYS A 175 12.67 -3.67 -17.27
C CYS A 175 13.67 -2.99 -16.33
N ASN A 176 14.96 -3.27 -16.51
CA ASN A 176 16.04 -2.72 -15.69
C ASN A 176 16.65 -1.44 -16.29
N ASP A 177 16.38 -1.15 -17.56
CA ASP A 177 17.00 -0.07 -18.35
C ASP A 177 16.87 1.33 -17.73
N PHE A 178 15.88 1.53 -16.86
CA PHE A 178 15.57 2.83 -16.27
C PHE A 178 15.99 2.95 -14.80
N LEU A 179 16.48 1.88 -14.17
CA LEU A 179 16.90 1.92 -12.77
C LEU A 179 17.95 3.01 -12.57
N ASN A 180 17.86 3.72 -11.45
CA ASN A 180 18.71 4.87 -11.17
C ASN A 180 19.16 4.88 -9.70
N HIS A 181 20.48 4.86 -9.46
CA HIS A 181 21.05 4.83 -8.11
C HIS A 181 20.54 5.96 -7.22
N GLU A 182 20.43 7.18 -7.73
CA GLU A 182 20.00 8.33 -6.93
C GLU A 182 18.55 8.18 -6.46
N THR A 183 17.66 7.80 -7.37
CA THR A 183 16.23 7.61 -7.06
C THR A 183 16.06 6.49 -6.05
N ILE A 184 16.77 5.39 -6.25
CA ILE A 184 16.81 4.25 -5.35
C ILE A 184 17.33 4.65 -3.96
N PHE A 185 18.46 5.36 -3.90
CA PHE A 185 19.10 5.77 -2.65
C PHE A 185 18.16 6.65 -1.81
N LYS A 186 17.43 7.56 -2.45
CA LYS A 186 16.43 8.44 -1.81
C LYS A 186 15.24 7.69 -1.20
N ILE A 187 14.96 6.47 -1.64
CA ILE A 187 13.90 5.63 -1.05
C ILE A 187 14.34 5.04 0.29
N LEU A 188 15.64 4.81 0.47
CA LEU A 188 16.21 4.16 1.65
C LEU A 188 16.25 5.10 2.84
N ARG A 189 16.02 4.53 4.03
CA ARG A 189 16.25 5.23 5.31
C ARG A 189 17.73 5.20 5.64
N LYS A 190 18.19 6.12 6.50
CA LYS A 190 19.60 6.21 6.93
C LYS A 190 20.24 4.85 7.24
N LYS A 191 19.63 4.11 8.16
CA LYS A 191 20.16 2.81 8.58
C LYS A 191 20.19 1.78 7.45
N GLU A 192 19.27 1.87 6.51
CA GLU A 192 19.15 0.91 5.41
C GLU A 192 20.24 1.09 4.36
N TYR A 193 20.56 2.32 3.94
CA TYR A 193 21.70 2.51 3.05
C TYR A 193 23.04 2.28 3.75
N GLU A 194 23.14 2.58 5.06
CA GLU A 194 24.32 2.25 5.86
C GLU A 194 24.58 0.75 5.90
N ASP A 195 23.54 -0.06 6.10
CA ASP A 195 23.66 -1.52 6.13
C ASP A 195 24.14 -2.07 4.78
N ILE A 196 23.75 -1.46 3.65
CA ILE A 196 24.27 -1.82 2.33
C ILE A 196 25.75 -1.49 2.23
N ILE A 197 26.12 -0.23 2.53
CA ILE A 197 27.50 0.24 2.40
C ILE A 197 28.43 -0.59 3.29
N LEU A 198 28.06 -0.82 4.54
CA LEU A 198 28.80 -1.70 5.47
C LEU A 198 28.96 -3.11 4.92
N LYS A 199 27.92 -3.67 4.31
CA LYS A 199 27.99 -5.02 3.73
C LYS A 199 28.97 -5.09 2.55
N TYR A 200 29.08 -4.04 1.72
CA TYR A 200 29.93 -4.04 0.54
C TYR A 200 31.38 -3.63 0.83
N TYR A 201 31.57 -2.62 1.69
CA TYR A 201 32.86 -1.99 1.93
C TYR A 201 33.45 -2.31 3.32
N ASN A 202 32.69 -2.94 4.21
CA ASN A 202 33.04 -3.21 5.62
C ASN A 202 33.29 -1.95 6.48
N GLU A 203 33.02 -0.76 5.95
CA GLU A 203 33.15 0.51 6.67
C GLU A 203 32.11 1.53 6.19
N LEU A 204 31.92 2.57 6.99
CA LEU A 204 31.12 3.76 6.64
C LEU A 204 32.06 4.95 6.42
N PRO A 205 31.67 5.95 5.61
CA PRO A 205 32.47 7.14 5.41
C PRO A 205 32.86 7.80 6.73
N ASN A 206 34.16 7.97 6.97
CA ASN A 206 34.67 8.77 8.07
C ASN A 206 34.71 10.25 7.66
N THR A 207 33.59 10.93 7.82
CA THR A 207 33.41 12.33 7.37
C THR A 207 32.50 13.11 8.32
N THR A 208 32.36 14.42 8.08
CA THR A 208 31.48 15.28 8.88
C THR A 208 30.01 14.97 8.62
N GLN A 209 29.14 15.28 9.59
CA GLN A 209 27.69 15.07 9.44
C GLN A 209 27.11 15.79 8.21
N PHE A 210 27.66 16.95 7.85
CA PHE A 210 27.24 17.73 6.68
C PHE A 210 27.49 16.98 5.36
N LYS A 211 28.63 16.29 5.24
CA LYS A 211 29.01 15.55 4.02
C LYS A 211 28.55 14.09 4.01
N TYR A 212 28.09 13.57 5.15
CA TYR A 212 27.85 12.15 5.34
C TYR A 212 26.87 11.54 4.34
N TYR A 213 25.77 12.24 4.03
CA TYR A 213 24.78 11.76 3.06
C TYR A 213 25.39 11.63 1.65
N ASP A 214 26.12 12.65 1.22
CA ASP A 214 26.73 12.70 -0.11
C ASP A 214 27.85 11.65 -0.25
N GLU A 215 28.67 11.46 0.79
CA GLU A 215 29.71 10.42 0.76
C GLU A 215 29.11 9.01 0.78
N CYS A 216 28.03 8.79 1.54
CA CYS A 216 27.31 7.53 1.48
C CYS A 216 26.76 7.27 0.07
N PHE A 217 26.19 8.30 -0.58
CA PHE A 217 25.73 8.19 -1.95
C PHE A 217 26.86 7.93 -2.95
N ASN A 218 28.03 8.55 -2.75
CA ASN A 218 29.22 8.33 -3.57
C ASN A 218 29.72 6.89 -3.52
N LEU A 219 29.68 6.24 -2.35
CA LEU A 219 29.97 4.81 -2.23
C LEU A 219 28.84 3.98 -2.87
N PHE A 220 27.59 4.32 -2.57
CA PHE A 220 26.42 3.58 -3.08
C PHE A 220 26.38 3.51 -4.60
N LYS A 221 26.68 4.61 -5.30
CA LYS A 221 26.64 4.70 -6.77
C LYS A 221 27.76 3.92 -7.48
N GLN A 222 28.79 3.47 -6.74
CA GLN A 222 29.88 2.67 -7.29
C GLN A 222 29.53 1.18 -7.39
N ILE A 223 28.49 0.74 -6.68
CA ILE A 223 28.02 -0.65 -6.73
C ILE A 223 27.18 -0.82 -8.01
N ASP A 224 27.41 -1.90 -8.75
CA ASP A 224 26.63 -2.24 -9.94
C ASP A 224 25.11 -2.25 -9.63
N ILE A 225 24.32 -1.66 -10.54
CA ILE A 225 22.91 -1.39 -10.26
C ILE A 225 22.05 -2.65 -10.18
N ASP A 226 22.38 -3.69 -10.98
CA ASP A 226 21.63 -4.94 -10.99
C ASP A 226 21.90 -5.74 -9.72
N ILE A 227 23.15 -5.77 -9.28
CA ILE A 227 23.55 -6.33 -7.99
C ILE A 227 22.87 -5.58 -6.84
N MET A 228 22.90 -4.25 -6.90
CA MET A 228 22.32 -3.36 -5.90
C MET A 228 20.81 -3.56 -5.78
N TYR A 229 20.10 -3.67 -6.90
CA TYR A 229 18.64 -3.85 -6.95
C TYR A 229 18.18 -5.05 -6.10
N GLY A 230 18.87 -6.18 -6.23
CA GLY A 230 18.59 -7.37 -5.42
C GLY A 230 18.75 -7.14 -3.91
N GLU A 231 19.72 -6.35 -3.48
CA GLU A 231 19.95 -6.01 -2.07
C GLU A 231 18.90 -5.04 -1.52
N ILE A 232 18.46 -4.08 -2.33
CA ILE A 232 17.37 -3.15 -1.97
C ILE A 232 16.08 -3.91 -1.70
N LEU A 233 15.72 -4.86 -2.56
CA LEU A 233 14.52 -5.67 -2.34
C LEU A 233 14.58 -6.43 -1.01
N LYS A 234 15.74 -6.99 -0.65
CA LYS A 234 15.94 -7.68 0.63
C LYS A 234 15.79 -6.74 1.83
N ILE A 235 16.29 -5.51 1.73
CA ILE A 235 16.18 -4.50 2.79
C ILE A 235 14.76 -3.99 2.93
N LEU A 236 14.14 -3.57 1.83
CA LEU A 236 12.76 -3.09 1.82
C LEU A 236 11.78 -4.14 2.33
N LYS A 237 12.05 -5.43 2.07
CA LYS A 237 11.28 -6.55 2.61
C LYS A 237 11.23 -6.57 4.14
N LYS A 238 12.27 -6.10 4.84
CA LYS A 238 12.33 -6.05 6.31
C LYS A 238 11.49 -4.93 6.93
N ARG A 239 10.94 -4.00 6.14
CA ARG A 239 10.16 -2.85 6.67
C ARG A 239 8.80 -3.24 7.25
N ALA A 240 8.21 -4.36 6.83
CA ALA A 240 6.98 -4.84 7.43
C ALA A 240 7.28 -5.62 8.70
N ASN A 241 6.58 -5.25 9.77
CA ASN A 241 6.62 -5.96 11.04
C ASN A 241 5.16 -6.18 11.49
N VAL A 242 4.59 -7.31 11.07
CA VAL A 242 3.20 -7.67 11.37
C VAL A 242 3.18 -9.02 12.05
N GLU A 243 2.67 -9.05 13.28
CA GLU A 243 2.49 -10.29 14.03
C GLU A 243 1.39 -11.16 13.39
N SER A 244 1.81 -12.14 12.59
CA SER A 244 0.95 -13.03 11.80
C SER A 244 -0.19 -13.67 12.60
N LYS A 245 0.03 -14.01 13.88
CA LYS A 245 -0.97 -14.62 14.76
C LYS A 245 -2.21 -13.74 14.93
N TYR A 246 -2.02 -12.47 15.29
CA TYR A 246 -3.14 -11.54 15.53
C TYR A 246 -3.67 -10.95 14.23
N PHE A 247 -2.82 -10.76 13.23
CA PHE A 247 -3.24 -10.16 11.96
C PHE A 247 -4.25 -11.05 11.18
N LYS A 248 -4.21 -12.37 11.39
CA LYS A 248 -5.17 -13.29 10.78
C LYS A 248 -6.62 -13.01 11.22
N SER A 249 -6.83 -12.66 12.49
CA SER A 249 -8.17 -12.39 13.04
C SER A 249 -8.71 -10.99 12.72
N VAL A 250 -7.90 -10.11 12.14
CA VAL A 250 -8.36 -8.78 11.69
C VAL A 250 -9.37 -8.95 10.54
N PRO A 251 -10.56 -8.30 10.61
CA PRO A 251 -11.55 -8.32 9.53
C PRO A 251 -10.97 -7.86 8.19
N TYR A 252 -11.50 -8.40 7.09
CA TYR A 252 -11.03 -8.10 5.72
C TYR A 252 -10.97 -6.60 5.47
N GLU A 253 -12.01 -5.89 5.91
CA GLU A 253 -12.28 -4.47 5.75
C GLU A 253 -11.23 -3.59 6.42
N LEU A 254 -10.49 -4.11 7.40
CA LEU A 254 -9.55 -3.34 8.23
C LEU A 254 -8.09 -3.75 8.03
N LYS A 255 -7.83 -4.82 7.27
CA LYS A 255 -6.48 -5.39 7.16
C LYS A 255 -5.44 -4.38 6.69
N PHE A 256 -5.77 -3.54 5.71
CA PHE A 256 -4.84 -2.52 5.24
C PHE A 256 -4.46 -1.51 6.32
N LEU A 257 -5.44 -1.04 7.10
CA LEU A 257 -5.18 -0.12 8.20
C LEU A 257 -4.25 -0.77 9.21
N VAL A 258 -4.61 -1.96 9.69
CA VAL A 258 -3.86 -2.64 10.74
C VAL A 258 -2.45 -3.01 10.27
N TYR A 259 -2.30 -3.51 9.05
CA TYR A 259 -1.01 -3.88 8.46
C TYR A 259 -0.01 -2.72 8.50
N PHE A 260 -0.47 -1.50 8.15
CA PHE A 260 0.37 -0.30 8.11
C PHE A 260 0.32 0.55 9.39
N SER A 261 -0.23 0.03 10.49
CA SER A 261 -0.33 0.75 11.77
C SER A 261 0.72 0.33 12.81
N GLN A 262 1.56 -0.67 12.52
CA GLN A 262 2.61 -1.15 13.43
C GLN A 262 2.06 -1.55 14.81
N TYR A 263 0.90 -2.21 14.83
CA TYR A 263 0.22 -2.62 16.06
C TYR A 263 1.06 -3.60 16.88
N LYS A 264 1.04 -3.38 18.19
CA LYS A 264 1.54 -4.30 19.21
C LYS A 264 0.36 -5.06 19.83
N ASN A 265 0.63 -6.07 20.66
CA ASN A 265 -0.39 -6.87 21.34
C ASN A 265 -1.54 -6.06 21.96
N LYS A 266 -1.20 -4.98 22.69
CA LYS A 266 -2.20 -4.09 23.33
C LYS A 266 -3.13 -3.41 22.32
N ASP A 267 -2.65 -3.11 21.11
CA ASP A 267 -3.45 -2.45 20.08
C ASP A 267 -4.42 -3.45 19.43
N TYR A 268 -4.00 -4.71 19.25
CA TYR A 268 -4.90 -5.79 18.81
C TYR A 268 -5.99 -6.09 19.84
N LEU A 269 -5.67 -6.05 21.14
CA LEU A 269 -6.69 -6.21 22.20
C LEU A 269 -7.73 -5.08 22.14
N LYS A 270 -7.28 -3.82 22.03
CA LYS A 270 -8.19 -2.67 21.86
C LYS A 270 -9.08 -2.81 20.63
N LEU A 271 -8.50 -3.23 19.50
CA LEU A 271 -9.25 -3.50 18.28
C LEU A 271 -10.33 -4.57 18.51
N ASN A 272 -9.98 -5.70 19.13
CA ASN A 272 -10.92 -6.77 19.38
C ASN A 272 -12.04 -6.34 20.34
N THR A 273 -11.73 -5.58 21.40
CA THR A 273 -12.74 -5.00 22.29
C THR A 273 -13.70 -4.11 21.52
N PHE A 274 -13.19 -3.16 20.72
CA PHE A 274 -14.02 -2.28 19.92
C PHE A 274 -14.92 -3.05 18.94
N LEU A 275 -14.38 -4.04 18.23
CA LEU A 275 -15.10 -4.83 17.22
C LEU A 275 -16.25 -5.68 17.81
N ASN A 276 -16.11 -6.09 19.07
CA ASN A 276 -17.10 -6.89 19.80
C ASN A 276 -18.12 -6.02 20.54
N ASN A 277 -17.77 -4.77 20.86
CA ASN A 277 -18.72 -3.82 21.41
C ASN A 277 -19.79 -3.49 20.37
N ASN A 278 -20.99 -3.21 20.87
CA ASN A 278 -22.08 -2.77 20.05
C ASN A 278 -21.89 -1.31 19.63
N PHE A 279 -22.47 -0.95 18.49
CA PHE A 279 -22.63 0.44 18.11
C PHE A 279 -23.68 1.10 19.01
N GLU A 280 -23.28 2.19 19.68
CA GLU A 280 -24.10 2.88 20.70
C GLU A 280 -24.63 4.26 20.25
N GLY A 281 -24.41 4.68 19.00
CA GLY A 281 -24.95 5.94 18.43
C GLY A 281 -23.98 7.11 18.38
#